data_AF-A0A976HJE3-F1
#
_entry.id   AF-A0A976HJE3-F1
#
_cell.length_a   1.000
_cell.length_b   1.000
_cell.length_c   1.000
_cell.angle_alpha   90.00
_cell.angle_beta   90.00
_cell.angle_gamma   90.00
#
_symmetry.space_group_name_H-M   'P 1'
#
loop_
_entity.id
_entity.type
_entity.pdbx_description
1 polymer ?
#
loop_
_entity_poly.entity_id
_entity_poly.type
_entity_poly.pdbx_seq_one_letter_code
_entity_poly.pdbx_strand_id
1 'polypeptide(L)'
;ARTPRRQFRNIVGHVKGVQKLSDLTAWANEQFDPMLDWGKVARIRDQWKGKFILKGVLDADDARMAADAGADAVIVSNHGGRQLDGALSSIRMLPSIVSAIGDRTEVWLDSGIRSGQDVLKALAMGAKGTMIGRAYIHGLGAMGEAGVTKALEVIQKEMDITMALCGERDVRNMGRHNLLVPEDFEGRWA
;
A
#
# COMPACT_ATOMS: atom_id res chain seq x y z
N ALA A 1 -0.60 -32.99 17.42
CA ALA A 1 -2.01 -32.58 17.25
C ALA A 1 -2.19 -32.00 15.85
N ARG A 2 -3.23 -32.35 15.10
CA ARG A 2 -3.52 -31.72 13.79
C ARG A 2 -4.11 -30.33 14.04
N THR A 3 -3.49 -29.29 13.49
CA THR A 3 -4.03 -27.92 13.55
C THR A 3 -5.42 -27.88 12.92
N PRO A 4 -6.43 -27.29 13.59
CA PRO A 4 -7.77 -27.12 13.01
C PRO A 4 -7.69 -26.35 11.69
N ARG A 5 -8.42 -26.81 10.66
CA ARG A 5 -8.55 -26.06 9.40
C ARG A 5 -9.30 -24.77 9.68
N ARG A 6 -8.62 -23.63 9.57
CA ARG A 6 -9.25 -22.31 9.66
C ARG A 6 -10.04 -22.04 8.37
N GLN A 7 -11.05 -21.19 8.46
CA GLN A 7 -11.90 -20.77 7.33
C GLN A 7 -12.14 -19.26 7.43
N PHE A 8 -12.37 -18.62 6.29
CA PHE A 8 -12.79 -17.22 6.23
C PHE A 8 -14.30 -17.15 6.47
N ARG A 9 -14.71 -16.84 7.71
CA ARG A 9 -16.13 -16.83 8.11
C ARG A 9 -16.98 -15.85 7.32
N ASN A 10 -16.38 -14.79 6.79
CA ASN A 10 -17.04 -13.82 5.92
C ASN A 10 -17.24 -14.32 4.48
N ILE A 11 -16.73 -15.51 4.14
CA ILE A 11 -16.77 -16.07 2.78
C ILE A 11 -17.48 -17.42 2.78
N VAL A 12 -17.04 -18.35 3.63
CA VAL A 12 -17.67 -19.67 3.75
C VAL A 12 -19.07 -19.51 4.32
N GLY A 13 -20.08 -19.85 3.53
CA GLY A 13 -21.51 -19.69 3.86
C GLY A 13 -22.15 -18.39 3.35
N HIS A 14 -21.37 -17.42 2.88
CA HIS A 14 -21.87 -16.17 2.31
C HIS A 14 -21.70 -16.07 0.78
N VAL A 15 -20.79 -16.87 0.21
CA VAL A 15 -20.51 -16.92 -1.23
C VAL A 15 -20.99 -18.25 -1.81
N LYS A 16 -21.77 -18.19 -2.89
CA LYS A 16 -22.20 -19.39 -3.62
C LYS A 16 -20.98 -20.10 -4.22
N GLY A 17 -20.86 -21.41 -3.99
CA GLY A 17 -19.79 -22.23 -4.55
C GLY A 17 -18.51 -22.34 -3.71
N VAL A 18 -18.41 -21.67 -2.55
CA VAL A 18 -17.25 -21.76 -1.66
C VAL A 18 -17.59 -22.53 -0.38
N GLN A 19 -17.16 -23.79 -0.30
CA GLN A 19 -17.41 -24.66 0.86
C GLN A 19 -16.13 -24.97 1.65
N LYS A 20 -14.95 -24.87 1.00
CA LYS A 20 -13.64 -25.13 1.59
C LYS A 20 -12.62 -24.09 1.13
N LEU A 21 -11.48 -23.99 1.83
CA LEU A 21 -10.45 -22.99 1.53
C LEU A 21 -9.85 -23.10 0.12
N SER A 22 -9.79 -24.33 -0.42
CA SER A 22 -9.35 -24.59 -1.79
C SER A 22 -10.20 -23.86 -2.83
N ASP A 23 -11.49 -23.71 -2.54
CA ASP A 23 -12.46 -23.15 -3.47
C ASP A 23 -12.35 -21.62 -3.51
N LEU A 24 -11.80 -21.02 -2.46
CA LEU A 24 -11.63 -19.57 -2.34
C LEU A 24 -10.70 -19.02 -3.42
N THR A 25 -9.58 -19.69 -3.68
CA THR A 25 -8.61 -19.24 -4.68
C THR A 25 -9.21 -19.29 -6.09
N ALA A 26 -9.91 -20.38 -6.42
CA ALA A 26 -10.59 -20.53 -7.70
C ALA A 26 -11.69 -19.48 -7.87
N TRP A 27 -12.56 -19.33 -6.87
CA TRP A 27 -13.61 -18.31 -6.87
C TRP A 27 -13.05 -16.90 -7.02
N ALA A 28 -12.01 -16.54 -6.25
CA ALA A 28 -11.39 -15.22 -6.34
C ALA A 28 -10.81 -14.96 -7.74
N ASN A 29 -10.23 -15.98 -8.37
CA ASN A 29 -9.70 -15.87 -9.72
C ASN A 29 -10.80 -15.64 -10.77
N GLU A 30 -11.98 -16.26 -10.61
CA GLU A 30 -13.13 -16.07 -11.49
C GLU A 30 -13.77 -14.69 -11.37
N GLN A 31 -13.55 -13.97 -10.26
CA GLN A 31 -14.08 -12.61 -10.08
C GLN A 31 -13.22 -11.52 -10.74
N PHE A 32 -12.03 -11.85 -11.26
CA PHE A 32 -11.23 -10.85 -11.97
C PHE A 32 -11.86 -10.51 -13.31
N ASP A 33 -12.29 -9.26 -13.43
CA ASP A 33 -12.78 -8.69 -14.68
C ASP A 33 -11.61 -8.04 -15.45
N PRO A 34 -11.08 -8.67 -16.51
CA PRO A 34 -9.97 -8.12 -17.29
C PRO A 34 -10.37 -6.87 -18.09
N MET A 35 -11.67 -6.58 -18.19
CA MET A 35 -12.20 -5.39 -18.85
C MET A 35 -12.44 -4.26 -17.84
N LEU A 36 -11.82 -4.28 -16.65
CA LEU A 36 -11.89 -3.17 -15.70
C LEU A 36 -11.35 -1.90 -16.37
N ASP A 37 -12.16 -0.84 -16.35
CA ASP A 37 -11.83 0.47 -16.90
C ASP A 37 -12.26 1.58 -15.93
N TRP A 38 -11.90 2.82 -16.25
CA TRP A 38 -12.26 3.98 -15.44
C TRP A 38 -13.78 4.24 -15.38
N GLY A 39 -14.54 3.80 -16.39
CA GLY A 39 -16.00 3.86 -16.36
C GLY A 39 -16.60 2.93 -15.31
N LYS A 40 -16.02 1.74 -15.11
CA LYS A 40 -16.37 0.81 -14.03
C LYS A 40 -15.97 1.37 -12.67
N VAL A 41 -14.78 1.97 -12.56
CA VAL A 41 -14.33 2.63 -11.31
C VAL A 41 -15.33 3.71 -10.88
N ALA A 42 -15.77 4.57 -11.81
CA ALA A 42 -16.79 5.59 -11.54
C ALA A 42 -18.12 4.97 -11.04
N ARG A 43 -18.59 3.89 -11.67
CA ARG A 43 -19.80 3.18 -11.21
C ARG A 43 -19.64 2.58 -9.81
N ILE A 44 -18.46 2.08 -9.46
CA ILE A 44 -18.18 1.58 -8.11
C ILE A 44 -18.22 2.73 -7.11
N ARG A 45 -17.60 3.88 -7.44
CA ARG A 45 -17.69 5.08 -6.61
C ARG A 45 -19.12 5.54 -6.40
N ASP A 46 -19.97 5.51 -7.43
CA ASP A 46 -21.39 5.88 -7.31
C ASP A 46 -22.17 4.97 -6.35
N GLN A 47 -21.81 3.70 -6.28
CA GLN A 47 -22.44 2.73 -5.37
C GLN A 47 -21.86 2.80 -3.96
N TRP A 48 -20.56 3.05 -3.83
CA TRP A 48 -19.84 3.07 -2.56
C TRP A 48 -19.81 4.46 -1.94
N LYS A 49 -20.54 4.64 -0.84
CA LYS A 49 -20.63 5.93 -0.11
C LYS A 49 -19.58 6.10 0.99
N GLY A 50 -18.73 5.10 1.20
CA GLY A 50 -17.62 5.16 2.17
C GLY A 50 -16.35 5.75 1.56
N LYS A 51 -15.25 5.66 2.31
CA LYS A 51 -13.92 6.00 1.79
C LYS A 51 -13.55 5.10 0.63
N PHE A 52 -13.19 5.71 -0.50
CA PHE A 52 -12.85 5.02 -1.73
C PHE A 52 -11.35 5.15 -1.99
N ILE A 53 -10.62 4.05 -1.84
CA ILE A 53 -9.16 4.04 -1.90
C ILE A 53 -8.73 3.15 -3.06
N LEU A 54 -8.00 3.71 -4.02
CA LEU A 54 -7.50 2.97 -5.19
C LEU A 54 -6.05 2.52 -4.95
N LYS A 55 -5.77 1.24 -5.17
CA LYS A 55 -4.47 0.63 -4.89
C LYS A 55 -3.88 0.03 -6.16
N GLY A 56 -2.57 0.21 -6.34
CA GLY A 56 -1.87 -0.27 -7.54
C GLY A 56 -1.53 0.84 -8.51
N VAL A 57 -1.70 2.10 -8.10
CA VAL A 57 -1.30 3.26 -8.90
C VAL A 57 0.22 3.31 -8.90
N LEU A 58 0.83 3.28 -10.08
CA LEU A 58 2.28 3.35 -10.26
C LEU A 58 2.66 4.35 -11.37
N ASP A 59 1.68 5.14 -11.82
CA ASP A 59 1.81 6.13 -12.87
C ASP A 59 1.09 7.43 -12.47
N ALA A 60 1.61 8.56 -12.94
CA ALA A 60 1.10 9.89 -12.60
C ALA A 60 -0.25 10.21 -13.28
N ASP A 61 -0.48 9.73 -14.51
CA ASP A 61 -1.75 9.91 -15.21
C ASP A 61 -2.86 9.09 -14.56
N ASP A 62 -2.58 7.84 -14.21
CA ASP A 62 -3.52 7.01 -13.44
C ASP A 62 -3.85 7.63 -12.08
N ALA A 63 -2.90 8.31 -11.44
CA ALA A 63 -3.18 9.05 -10.21
C ALA A 63 -4.15 10.22 -10.44
N ARG A 64 -3.99 10.98 -11.54
CA ARG A 64 -4.95 12.05 -11.91
C ARG A 64 -6.33 11.48 -12.16
N MET A 65 -6.41 10.39 -12.92
CA MET A 65 -7.68 9.72 -13.21
C MET A 65 -8.34 9.16 -11.94
N ALA A 66 -7.55 8.66 -10.99
CA ALA A 66 -8.04 8.25 -9.67
C ALA A 66 -8.65 9.42 -8.87
N ALA A 67 -7.96 10.56 -8.85
CA ALA A 67 -8.48 11.77 -8.21
C ALA A 67 -9.76 12.27 -8.89
N ASP A 68 -9.80 12.29 -10.23
CA ASP A 68 -10.95 12.72 -11.02
C ASP A 68 -12.15 11.76 -10.83
N ALA A 69 -11.89 10.47 -10.59
CA ALA A 69 -12.90 9.47 -10.23
C ALA A 69 -13.37 9.57 -8.76
N GLY A 70 -12.88 10.55 -7.99
CA GLY A 70 -13.30 10.80 -6.61
C GLY A 70 -12.70 9.84 -5.59
N ALA A 71 -11.49 9.32 -5.83
CA ALA A 71 -10.76 8.59 -4.81
C ALA A 71 -10.40 9.49 -3.62
N ASP A 72 -10.70 9.04 -2.41
CA ASP A 72 -10.31 9.68 -1.16
C ASP A 72 -8.80 9.50 -0.90
N ALA A 73 -8.24 8.38 -1.33
CA ALA A 73 -6.80 8.12 -1.30
C ALA A 73 -6.35 7.22 -2.47
N VAL A 74 -5.09 7.32 -2.84
CA VAL A 74 -4.39 6.35 -3.71
C VAL A 74 -3.26 5.69 -2.95
N ILE A 75 -2.99 4.42 -3.26
CA ILE A 75 -1.82 3.70 -2.74
C ILE A 75 -0.85 3.44 -3.87
N VAL A 76 0.31 4.12 -3.80
CA VAL A 76 1.45 3.89 -4.69
C VAL A 76 1.99 2.49 -4.43
N SER A 77 1.78 1.59 -5.39
CA SER A 77 1.95 0.16 -5.16
C SER A 77 2.25 -0.58 -6.45
N ASN A 78 3.26 -1.45 -6.42
CA ASN A 78 3.49 -2.46 -7.46
C ASN A 78 3.05 -3.86 -6.97
N HIS A 79 2.09 -3.89 -6.03
CA HIS A 79 1.58 -5.10 -5.41
C HIS A 79 2.66 -5.95 -4.70
N GLY A 80 3.68 -5.29 -4.15
CA GLY A 80 4.81 -5.96 -3.50
C GLY A 80 5.73 -6.70 -4.46
N GLY A 81 5.81 -6.27 -5.72
CA GLY A 81 6.64 -6.84 -6.78
C GLY A 81 6.12 -8.17 -7.32
N ARG A 82 4.79 -8.32 -7.42
CA ARG A 82 4.15 -9.63 -7.73
C ARG A 82 3.30 -9.66 -8.99
N GLN A 83 3.07 -8.50 -9.63
CA GLN A 83 2.19 -8.41 -10.79
C GLN A 83 3.02 -8.29 -12.08
N LEU A 84 3.59 -7.12 -12.36
CA LEU A 84 4.45 -6.90 -13.51
C LEU A 84 5.92 -6.90 -13.09
N ASP A 85 6.70 -7.86 -13.59
CA ASP A 85 8.15 -7.86 -13.42
C ASP A 85 8.80 -6.74 -14.25
N GLY A 86 9.88 -6.17 -13.74
CA GLY A 86 10.54 -4.99 -14.33
C GLY A 86 9.83 -3.65 -14.06
N ALA A 87 8.67 -3.63 -13.40
CA ALA A 87 8.03 -2.40 -12.95
C ALA A 87 8.91 -1.65 -11.93
N LEU A 88 8.83 -0.31 -11.95
CA LEU A 88 9.58 0.53 -11.02
C LEU A 88 9.17 0.28 -9.55
N SER A 89 10.09 0.60 -8.63
CA SER A 89 9.79 0.58 -7.21
C SER A 89 8.77 1.68 -6.86
N SER A 90 7.82 1.38 -5.97
CA SER A 90 6.79 2.35 -5.53
C SER A 90 7.38 3.66 -5.00
N ILE A 91 8.47 3.61 -4.23
CA ILE A 91 9.11 4.81 -3.67
C ILE A 91 9.70 5.72 -4.75
N ARG A 92 10.13 5.15 -5.88
CA ARG A 92 10.63 5.92 -7.02
C ARG A 92 9.51 6.68 -7.74
N MET A 93 8.32 6.10 -7.79
CA MET A 93 7.14 6.73 -8.42
C MET A 93 6.38 7.70 -7.51
N LEU A 94 6.67 7.67 -6.20
CA LEU A 94 5.95 8.49 -5.22
C LEU A 94 5.99 9.99 -5.53
N PRO A 95 7.16 10.62 -5.84
CA PRO A 95 7.20 12.08 -6.00
C PRO A 95 6.37 12.59 -7.17
N SER A 96 6.47 11.95 -8.34
CA SER A 96 5.67 12.32 -9.53
C SER A 96 4.17 12.15 -9.30
N ILE A 97 3.74 11.09 -8.59
CA ILE A 97 2.34 10.87 -8.22
C ILE A 97 1.84 11.94 -7.26
N VAL A 98 2.60 12.26 -6.20
CA VAL A 98 2.26 13.34 -5.26
C VAL A 98 2.12 14.67 -5.99
N SER A 99 3.07 14.98 -6.88
CA SER A 99 3.03 16.21 -7.69
C SER A 99 1.84 16.26 -8.65
N ALA A 100 1.41 15.12 -9.19
CA ALA A 100 0.36 15.07 -10.20
C ALA A 100 -1.05 15.31 -9.62
N ILE A 101 -1.28 14.93 -8.36
CA ILE A 101 -2.61 15.03 -7.74
C ILE A 101 -2.72 16.12 -6.67
N GLY A 102 -1.59 16.57 -6.11
CA GLY A 102 -1.54 17.60 -5.08
C GLY A 102 -2.40 17.24 -3.87
N ASP A 103 -3.15 18.20 -3.34
CA ASP A 103 -3.99 18.03 -2.14
C ASP A 103 -5.39 17.45 -2.44
N ARG A 104 -5.69 17.06 -3.68
CA ARG A 104 -7.04 16.57 -4.06
C ARG A 104 -7.38 15.20 -3.45
N THR A 105 -6.36 14.38 -3.24
CA THR A 105 -6.48 12.97 -2.82
C THR A 105 -5.27 12.61 -1.96
N GLU A 106 -5.46 11.87 -0.86
CA GLU A 106 -4.31 11.43 -0.06
C GLU A 106 -3.44 10.42 -0.82
N VAL A 107 -2.13 10.52 -0.69
CA VAL A 107 -1.18 9.55 -1.27
C VAL A 107 -0.59 8.67 -0.18
N TRP A 108 -0.82 7.37 -0.23
CA TRP A 108 -0.19 6.38 0.65
C TRP A 108 0.78 5.52 -0.16
N LEU A 109 1.67 4.77 0.52
CA LEU A 109 2.66 3.92 -0.16
C LEU A 109 2.74 2.52 0.46
N ASP A 110 2.92 1.49 -0.39
CA ASP A 110 3.31 0.15 0.06
C ASP A 110 4.52 -0.38 -0.75
N SER A 111 4.75 -1.70 -0.72
CA SER A 111 5.74 -2.37 -1.60
C SER A 111 7.22 -2.13 -1.26
N GLY A 112 7.60 -2.29 0.00
CA GLY A 112 9.03 -2.28 0.37
C GLY A 112 9.32 -1.96 1.83
N ILE A 113 8.35 -1.40 2.56
CA ILE A 113 8.50 -0.97 3.95
C ILE A 113 8.88 -2.12 4.87
N ARG A 114 10.09 -2.11 5.43
CA ARG A 114 10.57 -3.11 6.41
C ARG A 114 11.10 -2.49 7.70
N SER A 115 11.38 -1.18 7.69
CA SER A 115 11.94 -0.44 8.82
C SER A 115 11.19 0.86 9.10
N GLY A 116 11.43 1.44 10.28
CA GLY A 116 10.95 2.77 10.61
C GLY A 116 11.51 3.86 9.69
N GLN A 117 12.76 3.72 9.23
CA GLN A 117 13.38 4.64 8.28
C GLN A 117 12.67 4.62 6.92
N ASP A 118 12.20 3.45 6.47
CA ASP A 118 11.45 3.36 5.21
C ASP A 118 10.13 4.12 5.30
N VAL A 119 9.44 4.03 6.44
CA VAL A 119 8.22 4.81 6.71
C VAL A 119 8.53 6.30 6.61
N LEU A 120 9.54 6.76 7.37
CA LEU A 120 9.88 8.17 7.45
C LEU A 120 10.38 8.74 6.11
N LYS A 121 11.11 7.97 5.31
CA LYS A 121 11.51 8.35 3.94
C LYS A 121 10.29 8.54 3.04
N ALA A 122 9.32 7.64 3.09
CA ALA A 122 8.09 7.76 2.31
C ALA A 122 7.29 9.00 2.73
N LEU A 123 7.16 9.26 4.05
CA LEU A 123 6.51 10.47 4.56
C LEU A 123 7.22 11.74 4.10
N ALA A 124 8.56 11.78 4.23
CA ALA A 124 9.37 12.90 3.78
C ALA A 124 9.33 13.13 2.26
N MET A 125 8.97 12.11 1.47
CA MET A 125 8.74 12.19 0.03
C MET A 125 7.29 12.53 -0.35
N GLY A 126 6.40 12.80 0.63
CA GLY A 126 5.04 13.29 0.41
C GLY A 126 3.93 12.26 0.61
N ALA A 127 4.24 11.03 1.01
CA ALA A 127 3.18 10.09 1.42
C ALA A 127 2.54 10.55 2.74
N LYS A 128 1.23 10.37 2.88
CA LYS A 128 0.49 10.59 4.13
C LYS A 128 0.56 9.41 5.09
N GLY A 129 0.89 8.23 4.57
CA GLY A 129 1.00 7.00 5.34
C GLY A 129 1.60 5.86 4.51
N THR A 130 1.96 4.78 5.20
CA THR A 130 2.50 3.59 4.54
C THR A 130 1.80 2.31 4.96
N MET A 131 1.83 1.28 4.11
CA MET A 131 1.35 -0.06 4.44
C MET A 131 2.48 -1.10 4.42
N ILE A 132 2.38 -2.05 5.34
CA ILE A 132 3.26 -3.22 5.40
C ILE A 132 2.50 -4.49 5.01
N GLY A 133 3.19 -5.39 4.31
CA GLY A 133 2.67 -6.72 3.93
C GLY A 133 3.54 -7.83 4.52
N ARG A 134 4.56 -8.23 3.76
CA ARG A 134 5.50 -9.30 4.17
C ARG A 134 6.11 -9.11 5.57
N ALA A 135 6.39 -7.86 5.98
CA ALA A 135 7.01 -7.58 7.28
C ALA A 135 6.19 -8.16 8.46
N TYR A 136 4.89 -7.83 8.55
CA TYR A 136 4.06 -8.36 9.64
C TYR A 136 3.75 -9.86 9.45
N ILE A 137 3.64 -10.32 8.19
CA ILE A 137 3.38 -11.74 7.88
C ILE A 137 4.54 -12.63 8.35
N HIS A 138 5.78 -12.16 8.22
CA HIS A 138 6.94 -12.91 8.73
C HIS A 138 6.90 -13.00 10.26
N GLY A 139 6.52 -11.91 10.95
CA GLY A 139 6.24 -11.95 12.39
C GLY A 139 5.15 -12.96 12.74
N LEU A 140 4.02 -12.93 12.01
CA LEU A 140 2.93 -13.88 12.17
C LEU A 140 3.39 -15.34 12.01
N GLY A 141 4.22 -15.62 11.01
CA GLY A 141 4.77 -16.96 10.78
C GLY A 141 5.72 -17.43 11.87
N ALA A 142 6.50 -16.51 12.45
CA ALA A 142 7.48 -16.85 13.48
C ALA A 142 6.86 -17.07 14.86
N MET A 143 5.93 -16.20 15.28
CA MET A 143 5.43 -16.17 16.67
C MET A 143 3.93 -15.88 16.79
N GLY A 144 3.16 -16.07 15.71
CA GLY A 144 1.73 -15.76 15.71
C GLY A 144 1.47 -14.28 15.97
N GLU A 145 0.40 -13.98 16.71
CA GLU A 145 0.02 -12.61 17.07
C GLU A 145 1.15 -11.83 17.74
N ALA A 146 1.87 -12.45 18.68
CA ALA A 146 3.01 -11.83 19.36
C ALA A 146 4.11 -11.39 18.37
N GLY A 147 4.31 -12.14 17.29
CA GLY A 147 5.26 -11.78 16.24
C GLY A 147 4.78 -10.62 15.36
N VAL A 148 3.48 -10.52 15.11
CA VAL A 148 2.88 -9.34 14.45
C VAL A 148 3.08 -8.10 15.32
N THR A 149 2.73 -8.18 16.61
CA THR A 149 2.96 -7.11 17.57
C THR A 149 4.43 -6.71 17.59
N LYS A 150 5.34 -7.68 17.64
CA LYS A 150 6.77 -7.40 17.65
C LYS A 150 7.26 -6.69 16.38
N ALA A 151 6.77 -7.08 15.21
CA ALA A 151 7.12 -6.42 13.96
C ALA A 151 6.67 -4.94 13.95
N LEU A 152 5.48 -4.66 14.48
CA LEU A 152 4.96 -3.29 14.61
C LEU A 152 5.78 -2.45 15.61
N GLU A 153 6.09 -3.02 16.79
CA GLU A 153 6.93 -2.37 17.81
C GLU A 153 8.33 -2.02 17.29
N VAL A 154 8.94 -2.93 16.50
CA VAL A 154 10.27 -2.69 15.92
C VAL A 154 10.22 -1.49 14.98
N ILE A 155 9.27 -1.46 14.04
CA ILE A 155 9.12 -0.35 13.09
C ILE A 155 8.86 0.96 13.85
N GLN A 156 7.95 0.95 14.83
CA GLN A 156 7.65 2.12 15.65
C GLN A 156 8.90 2.64 16.40
N LYS A 157 9.65 1.75 17.04
CA LYS A 157 10.88 2.12 17.76
C LYS A 157 11.94 2.69 16.83
N GLU A 158 12.09 2.13 15.64
CA GLU A 158 13.00 2.66 14.63
C GLU A 158 12.57 4.04 14.13
N MET A 159 11.26 4.29 13.99
CA MET A 159 10.75 5.63 13.66
C MET A 159 11.13 6.64 14.75
N ASP A 160 10.88 6.31 16.01
CA ASP A 160 11.17 7.18 17.16
C ASP A 160 12.68 7.54 17.23
N ILE A 161 13.55 6.52 17.15
CA ILE A 161 15.01 6.73 17.14
C ILE A 161 15.43 7.58 15.94
N THR A 162 14.90 7.31 14.75
CA THR A 162 15.30 8.04 13.53
C THR A 162 14.87 9.49 13.61
N MET A 163 13.64 9.78 14.05
CA MET A 163 13.17 11.14 14.25
C MET A 163 14.07 11.89 15.23
N ALA A 164 14.42 11.28 16.36
CA ALA A 164 15.35 11.87 17.32
C ALA A 164 16.72 12.20 16.70
N LEU A 165 17.27 11.30 15.87
CA LEU A 165 18.54 11.50 15.16
C LEU A 165 18.44 12.57 14.05
N CYS A 166 17.26 12.75 13.46
CA CYS A 166 16.98 13.80 12.48
C CYS A 166 16.59 15.15 13.12
N GLY A 167 16.50 15.23 14.46
CA GLY A 167 16.08 16.43 15.17
C GLY A 167 14.58 16.72 15.08
N GLU A 168 13.76 15.73 14.70
CA GLU A 168 12.32 15.87 14.56
C GLU A 168 11.57 15.35 15.80
N ARG A 169 10.60 16.13 16.28
CA ARG A 169 9.77 15.78 17.45
C ARG A 169 8.35 15.39 17.09
N ASP A 170 7.97 15.64 15.84
CA ASP A 170 6.64 15.38 15.30
C ASP A 170 6.80 14.74 13.93
N VAL A 171 6.15 13.60 13.71
CA VAL A 171 6.26 12.87 12.44
C VAL A 171 5.74 13.71 11.26
N ARG A 172 4.86 14.68 11.53
CA ARG A 172 4.32 15.61 10.52
C ARG A 172 5.37 16.59 10.00
N ASN A 173 6.48 16.75 10.71
CA ASN A 173 7.60 17.57 10.26
C ASN A 173 8.55 16.82 9.33
N MET A 174 8.39 15.50 9.16
CA MET A 174 9.20 14.77 8.19
C MET A 174 8.97 15.34 6.79
N GLY A 175 10.03 15.79 6.13
CA GLY A 175 9.96 16.46 4.85
C GLY A 175 11.24 16.31 4.03
N ARG A 176 11.26 16.96 2.87
CA ARG A 176 12.39 16.90 1.93
C ARG A 176 13.71 17.36 2.53
N HIS A 177 13.70 18.23 3.54
CA HIS A 177 14.91 18.68 4.24
C HIS A 177 15.59 17.57 5.04
N ASN A 178 14.88 16.49 5.40
CA ASN A 178 15.48 15.34 6.10
C ASN A 178 16.18 14.35 5.14
N LEU A 179 16.12 14.56 3.82
CA LEU A 179 16.60 13.60 2.82
C LEU A 179 17.58 14.24 1.84
N LEU A 180 18.64 13.49 1.52
CA LEU A 180 19.43 13.71 0.31
C LEU A 180 18.95 12.71 -0.74
N VAL A 181 18.30 13.20 -1.79
CA VAL A 181 17.76 12.40 -2.88
C VAL A 181 18.57 12.70 -4.14
N PRO A 182 19.14 11.69 -4.83
CA PRO A 182 19.85 11.90 -6.09
C PRO A 182 18.99 12.64 -7.12
N GLU A 183 19.61 13.50 -7.93
CA GLU A 183 18.89 14.28 -8.96
C GLU A 183 18.14 13.38 -9.96
N ASP A 184 18.67 12.19 -10.24
CA ASP A 184 18.07 11.21 -11.15
C ASP A 184 17.34 10.07 -10.43
N PHE A 185 16.89 10.31 -9.20
CA PHE A 185 16.17 9.32 -8.41
C PHE A 185 14.92 8.78 -9.11
N GLU A 186 14.14 9.65 -9.77
CA GLU A 186 12.93 9.30 -10.55
C GLU A 186 13.26 8.68 -11.92
N GLY A 187 14.55 8.69 -12.31
CA GLY A 187 15.05 8.25 -13.59
C GLY A 187 15.12 9.37 -14.64
N ARG A 188 15.88 9.10 -15.70
CA ARG A 188 15.88 9.89 -16.94
C ARG A 188 15.36 8.96 -18.04
N TRP A 189 14.12 9.17 -18.45
CA TRP A 189 13.45 8.36 -19.46
C TRP A 189 13.47 9.12 -20.80
N ALA A 190 13.62 8.39 -21.91
CA ALA A 190 13.69 8.95 -23.26
C ALA A 190 12.29 9.24 -23.85
#